data_AF-A0A960F6F2-F1
#
_entry.id   AF-A0A960F6F2-F1
#
_cell.length_a   1.000
_cell.length_b   1.000
_cell.length_c   1.000
_cell.angle_alpha   90.00
_cell.angle_beta   90.00
_cell.angle_gamma   90.00
#
_symmetry.space_group_name_H-M   'P 1'
#
loop_
_entity.id
_entity.type
_entity.pdbx_description
1 polymer ?
#
loop_
_entity_poly.entity_id
_entity_poly.type
_entity_poly.pdbx_seq_one_letter_code
_entity_poly.pdbx_strand_id
1 'polypeptide(L)'
;MRGEPLVARERLVGSLVVGGAIVLLVAMLGAVAASQWWENNRWHDLGIGSVVVHDDLDLSVGGACHSDVRVKVDESATEVTLRLQGQGEWLGDCAMGATATLDAPLGDRELIDATTREPVPRVIYED
;
A
#
# COMPACT_ATOMS: atom_id res chain seq x y z
N MET A 1 47.93 53.54 -4.41
CA MET A 1 46.55 53.25 -4.90
C MET A 1 46.47 51.75 -5.14
N ARG A 2 45.80 51.03 -4.23
CA ARG A 2 45.67 49.55 -4.27
C ARG A 2 44.46 49.22 -5.14
N GLY A 3 44.69 48.66 -6.32
CA GLY A 3 43.65 48.05 -7.14
C GLY A 3 43.60 46.56 -6.82
N GLU A 4 42.67 46.13 -5.97
CA GLU A 4 42.37 44.71 -5.81
C GLU A 4 41.52 44.23 -7.00
N PRO A 5 41.85 43.09 -7.63
CA PRO A 5 41.34 42.71 -8.94
C PRO A 5 39.90 42.18 -8.87
N LEU A 6 39.01 42.83 -9.63
CA LEU A 6 37.62 42.42 -9.92
C LEU A 6 37.46 40.94 -10.32
N VAL A 7 38.53 40.31 -10.83
CA VAL A 7 38.60 38.92 -11.30
C VAL A 7 38.33 37.88 -10.19
N ALA A 8 38.66 38.18 -8.93
CA ALA A 8 38.42 37.23 -7.83
C ALA A 8 36.93 37.09 -7.48
N ARG A 9 36.12 38.12 -7.75
CA ARG A 9 34.71 38.20 -7.36
C ARG A 9 33.81 37.40 -8.30
N GLU A 10 34.12 37.35 -9.60
CA GLU A 10 33.35 36.60 -10.59
C GLU A 10 33.48 35.07 -10.41
N ARG A 11 34.65 34.59 -9.98
CA ARG A 11 34.87 33.15 -9.72
C ARG A 11 34.11 32.62 -8.50
N LEU A 12 33.94 33.46 -7.46
CA LEU A 12 33.17 33.10 -6.26
C LEU A 12 31.66 33.04 -6.55
N VAL A 13 31.14 33.96 -7.35
CA VAL A 13 29.71 33.97 -7.73
C VAL A 13 29.38 32.79 -8.66
N GLY A 14 30.23 32.49 -9.64
CA GLY A 14 30.05 31.32 -10.51
C GLY A 14 30.05 29.99 -9.73
N SER A 15 30.95 29.84 -8.75
CA SER A 15 31.01 28.62 -7.92
C SER A 15 29.79 28.46 -7.00
N LEU A 16 29.20 29.56 -6.51
CA LEU A 16 28.00 29.54 -5.67
C LEU A 16 26.74 29.21 -6.48
N VAL A 17 26.64 29.73 -7.72
CA VAL A 17 25.51 29.45 -8.61
C VAL A 17 25.52 27.98 -9.07
N VAL A 18 26.69 27.44 -9.44
CA VAL A 18 26.82 26.03 -9.84
C VAL A 18 26.60 25.09 -8.65
N GLY A 19 27.16 25.41 -7.48
CA GLY A 19 26.94 24.63 -6.26
C GLY A 19 25.47 24.61 -5.83
N GLY A 20 24.80 25.78 -5.85
CA GLY A 20 23.37 25.87 -5.54
C GLY A 20 22.49 25.10 -6.52
N ALA A 21 22.80 25.14 -7.81
CA ALA A 21 22.07 24.41 -8.84
C ALA A 21 22.19 22.88 -8.66
N ILE A 22 23.37 22.37 -8.30
CA ILE A 22 23.58 20.93 -8.05
C ILE A 22 22.81 20.47 -6.82
N VAL A 23 22.86 21.23 -5.72
CA VAL A 23 22.12 20.90 -4.48
C VAL A 23 20.62 20.84 -4.76
N LEU A 24 20.09 21.81 -5.51
CA LEU A 24 18.68 21.83 -5.91
C LEU A 24 18.32 20.61 -6.77
N LEU A 25 19.16 20.25 -7.74
CA LEU A 25 18.90 19.11 -8.62
C LEU A 25 18.91 17.78 -7.85
N VAL A 26 19.86 17.58 -6.94
CA VAL A 26 19.90 16.39 -6.06
C VAL A 26 18.68 16.35 -5.14
N ALA A 27 18.28 17.48 -4.56
CA ALA A 27 17.09 17.54 -3.71
C ALA A 27 15.80 17.19 -4.48
N MET A 28 15.66 17.69 -5.72
CA MET A 28 14.52 17.36 -6.58
C MET A 28 14.50 15.88 -6.96
N LEU A 29 15.63 15.31 -7.38
CA LEU A 29 15.73 13.88 -7.70
C LEU A 29 15.45 12.99 -6.49
N GLY A 30 15.95 13.37 -5.30
CA GLY A 30 15.66 12.69 -4.05
C GLY A 30 14.17 12.72 -3.69
N ALA A 31 13.52 13.87 -3.87
CA ALA A 31 12.08 14.00 -3.64
C ALA A 31 11.24 13.13 -4.59
N VAL A 32 11.60 13.08 -5.87
CA VAL A 32 10.91 12.23 -6.87
C VAL A 32 11.10 10.75 -6.58
N ALA A 33 12.31 10.33 -6.22
CA ALA A 33 12.57 8.94 -5.84
C ALA A 33 11.80 8.55 -4.57
N ALA A 34 11.75 9.43 -3.57
CA ALA A 34 10.99 9.22 -2.35
C ALA A 34 9.48 9.14 -2.61
N SER A 35 8.92 9.97 -3.50
CA SER A 35 7.49 9.93 -3.82
C SER A 35 7.11 8.66 -4.57
N GLN A 36 7.93 8.25 -5.56
CA GLN A 36 7.69 6.98 -6.27
C GLN A 36 7.80 5.77 -5.35
N TRP A 37 8.78 5.77 -4.45
CA TRP A 37 8.92 4.71 -3.45
C TRP A 37 7.71 4.67 -2.50
N TRP A 38 7.23 5.83 -2.05
CA TRP A 38 6.05 5.90 -1.18
C TRP A 38 4.79 5.39 -1.88
N GLU A 39 4.56 5.78 -3.13
CA GLU A 39 3.41 5.31 -3.90
C GLU A 39 3.44 3.80 -4.11
N ASN A 40 4.61 3.23 -4.41
CA ASN A 40 4.74 1.80 -4.66
C ASN A 40 4.64 0.92 -3.40
N ASN A 41 4.94 1.49 -2.22
CA ASN A 41 4.87 0.79 -0.93
C ASN A 41 3.64 1.15 -0.10
N ARG A 42 2.69 1.88 -0.68
CA ARG A 42 1.44 2.17 0.00
C ARG A 42 0.52 0.96 -0.11
N TRP A 43 -0.16 0.64 0.98
CA TRP A 43 -1.26 -0.32 0.97
C TRP A 43 -2.50 0.31 0.34
N HIS A 44 -3.07 -0.39 -0.63
CA HIS A 44 -4.30 -0.04 -1.31
C HIS A 44 -5.43 -0.96 -0.84
N ASP A 45 -6.58 -0.38 -0.51
CA ASP A 45 -7.78 -1.15 -0.20
C ASP A 45 -8.32 -1.77 -1.50
N LEU A 46 -8.59 -3.07 -1.45
CA LEU A 46 -9.10 -3.86 -2.57
C LEU A 46 -10.51 -4.33 -2.23
N GLY A 47 -11.37 -4.40 -3.25
CA GLY A 47 -12.68 -5.02 -3.11
C GLY A 47 -12.55 -6.55 -2.98
N ILE A 48 -13.42 -7.15 -2.19
CA ILE A 48 -13.45 -8.59 -1.96
C ILE A 48 -14.54 -9.22 -2.83
N GLY A 49 -14.15 -10.08 -3.76
CA GLY A 49 -15.10 -10.76 -4.65
C GLY A 49 -15.79 -11.97 -4.00
N SER A 50 -15.06 -12.71 -3.16
CA SER A 50 -15.56 -13.89 -2.48
C SER A 50 -14.65 -14.29 -1.33
N VAL A 51 -15.23 -14.95 -0.32
CA VAL A 51 -14.49 -15.54 0.81
C VAL A 51 -14.80 -17.03 0.88
N VAL A 52 -13.77 -17.83 1.08
CA VAL A 52 -13.92 -19.25 1.40
C VAL A 52 -13.76 -19.42 2.91
N VAL A 53 -14.72 -20.09 3.54
CA VAL A 53 -14.75 -20.36 4.98
C VAL A 53 -14.40 -21.82 5.21
N HIS A 54 -13.43 -22.06 6.10
CA HIS A 54 -12.95 -23.36 6.54
C HIS A 54 -13.19 -23.51 8.04
N ASP A 55 -13.80 -24.62 8.46
CA ASP A 55 -14.07 -24.96 9.87
C ASP A 55 -14.76 -23.84 10.68
N ASP A 56 -15.53 -22.98 10.01
CA ASP A 56 -16.20 -21.81 10.57
C ASP A 56 -15.26 -20.76 11.24
N LEU A 57 -13.94 -20.89 11.11
CA LEU A 57 -12.95 -20.04 11.80
C LEU A 57 -11.90 -19.45 10.85
N ASP A 58 -11.46 -20.24 9.87
CA ASP A 58 -10.41 -19.83 8.94
C ASP A 58 -11.01 -19.31 7.64
N LEU A 59 -10.58 -18.12 7.25
CA LEU A 59 -11.06 -17.41 6.07
C LEU A 59 -9.94 -17.34 5.04
N SER A 60 -10.22 -17.81 3.83
CA SER A 60 -9.38 -17.56 2.66
C SER A 60 -10.01 -16.46 1.81
N VAL A 61 -9.36 -15.30 1.76
CA VAL A 61 -9.81 -14.10 1.04
C VAL A 61 -8.98 -13.95 -0.23
N GLY A 62 -9.58 -14.29 -1.38
CA GLY A 62 -8.88 -14.33 -2.67
C GLY A 62 -9.21 -13.15 -3.59
N GLY A 63 -8.57 -13.15 -4.77
CA GLY A 63 -8.91 -12.25 -5.88
C GLY A 63 -8.03 -11.00 -6.00
N ALA A 64 -6.87 -10.98 -5.35
CA ALA A 64 -5.94 -9.86 -5.43
C ALA A 64 -4.89 -10.07 -6.52
N CYS A 65 -4.59 -8.99 -7.24
CA CYS A 65 -3.64 -8.99 -8.37
C CYS A 65 -2.33 -8.27 -8.01
N HIS A 66 -1.98 -8.23 -6.71
CA HIS A 66 -0.78 -7.57 -6.19
C HIS A 66 0.19 -8.61 -5.60
N SER A 67 1.49 -8.32 -5.67
CA SER A 67 2.55 -9.21 -5.17
C SER A 67 2.52 -9.45 -3.66
N ASP A 68 1.96 -8.52 -2.89
CA ASP A 68 1.81 -8.64 -1.45
C ASP A 68 0.40 -8.23 -1.05
N VAL A 69 -0.23 -9.04 -0.21
CA VAL A 69 -1.64 -8.96 0.14
C VAL A 69 -1.82 -9.31 1.61
N ARG A 70 -2.72 -8.61 2.28
CA ARG A 70 -3.10 -8.88 3.65
C ARG A 70 -4.57 -8.62 3.86
N VAL A 71 -5.15 -9.31 4.83
CA VAL A 71 -6.51 -9.05 5.29
C VAL A 71 -6.47 -8.55 6.74
N LYS A 72 -7.30 -7.56 7.04
CA LYS A 72 -7.61 -7.16 8.41
C LYS A 72 -9.03 -7.58 8.74
N VAL A 73 -9.23 -8.07 9.95
CA VAL A 73 -10.52 -8.51 10.45
C VAL A 73 -10.92 -7.58 11.60
N ASP A 74 -12.16 -7.14 11.58
CA ASP A 74 -12.82 -6.46 12.70
C ASP A 74 -14.10 -7.23 13.03
N GLU A 75 -14.17 -7.79 14.23
CA GLU A 75 -15.25 -8.68 14.62
C GLU A 75 -16.21 -8.02 15.60
N SER A 76 -17.49 -8.27 15.39
CA SER A 76 -18.56 -7.93 16.31
C SER A 76 -19.43 -9.15 16.60
N ALA A 77 -20.44 -8.96 17.44
CA ALA A 77 -21.39 -10.02 17.77
C ALA A 77 -22.25 -10.47 16.57
N THR A 78 -22.47 -9.60 15.58
CA THR A 78 -23.39 -9.85 14.46
C THR A 78 -22.72 -9.81 13.09
N GLU A 79 -21.55 -9.19 12.99
CA GLU A 79 -20.86 -8.93 11.73
C GLU A 79 -19.36 -9.16 11.88
N VAL A 80 -18.73 -9.63 10.80
CA VAL A 80 -17.29 -9.74 10.62
C VAL A 80 -16.91 -8.87 9.42
N THR A 81 -16.22 -7.78 9.67
CA THR A 81 -15.79 -6.83 8.64
C THR A 81 -14.36 -7.16 8.19
N LEU A 82 -14.19 -7.39 6.90
CA LEU A 82 -12.92 -7.75 6.28
C LEU A 82 -12.39 -6.59 5.43
N ARG A 83 -11.10 -6.25 5.59
CA ARG A 83 -10.40 -5.31 4.71
C ARG A 83 -9.24 -6.01 4.03
N LEU A 84 -9.39 -6.31 2.74
CA LEU A 84 -8.30 -6.78 1.90
C LEU A 84 -7.46 -5.59 1.43
N GLN A 85 -6.14 -5.68 1.61
CA GLN A 85 -5.20 -4.67 1.15
C GLN A 85 -4.11 -5.31 0.31
N GLY A 86 -3.73 -4.65 -0.78
CA GLY A 86 -2.60 -5.05 -1.62
C GLY A 86 -1.51 -3.97 -1.65
N GLN A 87 -0.27 -4.38 -1.88
CA GLN A 87 0.85 -3.50 -2.19
C GLN A 87 1.85 -4.17 -3.15
N GLY A 88 2.76 -3.36 -3.68
CA GLY A 88 3.81 -3.83 -4.60
C GLY A 88 3.32 -3.96 -6.04
N GLU A 89 3.98 -4.83 -6.81
CA GLU A 89 3.76 -4.93 -8.26
C GLU A 89 2.41 -5.55 -8.60
N TRP A 90 1.77 -5.02 -9.65
CA TRP A 90 0.58 -5.61 -10.23
C TRP A 90 0.97 -6.82 -11.09
N LEU A 91 0.53 -8.01 -10.68
CA LEU A 91 0.91 -9.27 -11.32
C LEU A 91 0.03 -9.63 -12.54
N GLY A 92 -1.17 -9.08 -12.63
CA GLY A 92 -2.11 -9.32 -13.72
C GLY A 92 -2.91 -10.62 -13.61
N ASP A 93 -2.39 -11.65 -12.93
CA ASP A 93 -3.14 -12.81 -12.47
C ASP A 93 -3.66 -12.54 -11.04
N CYS A 94 -4.98 -12.41 -10.88
CA CYS A 94 -5.61 -12.14 -9.58
C CYS A 94 -5.67 -13.39 -8.69
N ALA A 95 -4.57 -14.15 -8.64
CA ALA A 95 -4.44 -15.44 -7.97
C ALA A 95 -3.98 -15.32 -6.52
N MET A 96 -3.50 -14.14 -6.10
CA MET A 96 -3.06 -13.92 -4.73
C MET A 96 -4.27 -13.77 -3.80
N GLY A 97 -4.09 -14.26 -2.58
CA GLY A 97 -5.07 -14.15 -1.51
C GLY A 97 -4.37 -14.07 -0.15
N ALA A 98 -5.13 -13.72 0.86
CA ALA A 98 -4.68 -13.68 2.24
C ALA A 98 -5.60 -14.56 3.09
N THR A 99 -5.03 -15.21 4.10
CA THR A 99 -5.82 -15.93 5.10
C THR A 99 -5.96 -15.10 6.37
N ALA A 100 -7.08 -15.31 7.07
CA ALA A 100 -7.35 -14.77 8.39
C ALA A 100 -7.99 -15.85 9.26
N THR A 101 -7.69 -15.83 10.55
CA THR A 101 -8.37 -16.67 11.54
C THR A 101 -9.22 -15.76 12.41
N LEU A 102 -10.48 -16.14 12.62
CA LEU A 102 -11.41 -15.41 13.49
C LEU A 102 -11.19 -15.75 14.97
N ASP A 103 -11.47 -14.79 15.84
CA ASP A 103 -11.44 -14.95 17.30
C ASP A 103 -12.61 -15.81 17.80
N ALA A 104 -13.72 -15.83 17.06
CA ALA A 104 -14.90 -16.66 17.31
C ALA A 104 -15.40 -17.33 16.02
N PRO A 105 -16.14 -18.45 16.10
CA PRO A 105 -16.73 -19.07 14.91
C PRO A 105 -17.67 -18.11 14.17
N LEU A 106 -17.66 -18.13 12.83
CA LEU A 106 -18.43 -17.21 11.98
C LEU A 106 -19.94 -17.39 12.23
N GLY A 107 -20.44 -18.62 12.20
CA GLY A 107 -21.85 -18.94 12.43
C GLY A 107 -22.79 -18.11 11.56
N ASP A 108 -23.77 -17.46 12.21
CA ASP A 108 -24.77 -16.64 11.53
C ASP A 108 -24.30 -15.19 11.28
N ARG A 109 -23.06 -14.84 11.66
CA ARG A 109 -22.55 -13.47 11.47
C ARG A 109 -22.40 -13.15 9.99
N GLU A 110 -22.71 -11.91 9.62
CA GLU A 110 -22.58 -11.43 8.25
C GLU A 110 -21.13 -11.08 7.93
N LEU A 111 -20.65 -11.42 6.74
CA LEU A 111 -19.34 -11.00 6.25
C LEU A 111 -19.50 -9.71 5.45
N ILE A 112 -18.82 -8.64 5.86
CA ILE A 112 -18.90 -7.33 5.23
C ILE A 112 -17.52 -6.94 4.66
N ASP A 113 -17.48 -6.45 3.43
CA ASP A 113 -16.28 -5.82 2.87
C ASP A 113 -16.16 -4.39 3.41
N ALA A 114 -15.08 -4.09 4.13
CA ALA A 114 -14.82 -2.77 4.70
C ALA A 114 -14.68 -1.66 3.65
N THR A 115 -14.32 -2.01 2.42
CA THR A 115 -14.07 -1.10 1.30
C THR A 115 -15.38 -0.70 0.63
N THR A 116 -16.21 -1.67 0.26
CA THR A 116 -17.50 -1.42 -0.42
C THR A 116 -18.65 -1.21 0.55
N ARG A 117 -18.52 -1.69 1.79
CA ARG A 117 -19.59 -1.81 2.80
C ARG A 117 -20.73 -2.72 2.37
N GLU A 118 -20.45 -3.66 1.49
CA GLU A 118 -21.42 -4.61 0.99
C GLU A 118 -21.18 -6.01 1.59
N PRO A 119 -22.23 -6.84 1.70
CA PRO A 119 -22.08 -8.23 2.09
C PRO A 119 -21.22 -8.99 1.09
N VAL A 120 -20.30 -9.80 1.60
CA VAL A 120 -19.39 -10.61 0.78
C VAL A 120 -19.98 -11.99 0.56
N PRO A 121 -20.08 -12.46 -0.70
CA PRO A 121 -20.45 -13.84 -0.98
C PRO A 121 -19.46 -14.81 -0.33
N ARG A 122 -20.00 -15.80 0.40
CA ARG A 122 -19.21 -16.84 1.06
C ARG A 122 -19.47 -18.22 0.49
N VAL A 123 -18.40 -19.00 0.35
CA VAL A 123 -18.45 -20.42 0.03
C VAL A 123 -17.99 -21.18 1.27
N ILE A 124 -18.85 -22.06 1.78
CA ILE A 124 -18.57 -22.89 2.95
C ILE A 124 -18.16 -24.26 2.42
N TYR A 125 -16.97 -24.73 2.79
CA TYR A 125 -16.59 -26.13 2.61
C TYR A 125 -16.80 -26.85 3.93
N GLU A 126 -17.65 -27.86 3.91
CA GLU A 126 -17.78 -28.85 4.98
C GLU A 126 -16.98 -30.08 4.52
N ASP A 127 -15.91 -30.42 5.24
CA ASP A 127 -15.15 -31.66 5.01
C ASP A 127 -15.95 -32.92 5.41
#